data_AF-X1F552-F1
#
_entry.id   AF-X1F552-F1
#
_cell.length_a   1.000
_cell.length_b   1.000
_cell.length_c   1.000
_cell.angle_alpha   90.00
_cell.angle_beta   90.00
_cell.angle_gamma   90.00
#
_symmetry.space_group_name_H-M   'P 1'
#
loop_
_entity.id
_entity.type
_entity.pdbx_description
1 polymer ?
#
loop_
_entity_poly.entity_id
_entity_poly.type
_entity_poly.pdbx_seq_one_letter_code
_entity_poly.pdbx_strand_id
1 'polypeptide(L)'
;LRGASKKYNFSLSINDLEKHMFICGSTGTGKSNFIQNFLINFSKLYNKPFFLVEFKGEYHFLQDKLKDLLILWPGENFSINIFDPVGANPKIHAERIFDILKSGQFLDDSAEYSPQMEKVLIDILTEVCENKNRQSWDGFKDCCEIYLDNNRNKIPMLKQTLISLKNRIRRFSIGPMKAIFDTNTTLSVSNLFNQKVILDLSSIIRLGGEKKDALFFLNMVLKYLWDRNLTRGAINYDGINHITIIEDAQYFAPQDMSKKSKLTSYLEDIALLQRGTGEC
;
A
#
# COMPACT_ATOMS: atom_id res chain seq x y z
N LEU A 1 -4.83 41.20 -23.23
CA LEU A 1 -4.48 41.94 -21.99
C LEU A 1 -3.21 41.36 -21.38
N ARG A 2 -2.02 41.87 -21.73
CA ARG A 2 -0.78 41.60 -20.97
C ARG A 2 -0.62 42.71 -19.93
N GLY A 3 -1.37 42.60 -18.83
CA GLY A 3 -1.18 43.49 -17.70
C GLY A 3 0.12 43.13 -16.97
N ALA A 4 0.87 44.15 -16.56
CA ALA A 4 2.03 43.96 -15.69
C ALA A 4 1.55 43.39 -14.35
N SER A 5 1.64 42.08 -14.16
CA SER A 5 1.28 41.45 -12.90
C SER A 5 2.44 41.62 -11.92
N LYS A 6 2.17 42.32 -10.81
CA LYS A 6 3.10 42.40 -9.69
C LYS A 6 3.15 41.03 -9.02
N LYS A 7 4.32 40.39 -9.04
CA LYS A 7 4.53 39.08 -8.41
C LYS A 7 4.83 39.28 -6.93
N TYR A 8 4.18 38.49 -6.08
CA TYR A 8 4.47 38.42 -4.66
C TYR A 8 5.01 37.04 -4.33
N ASN A 9 5.90 36.96 -3.33
CA ASN A 9 6.33 35.68 -2.81
C ASN A 9 5.15 35.01 -2.10
N PHE A 10 4.94 33.74 -2.42
CA PHE A 10 3.96 32.89 -1.77
C PHE A 10 4.70 31.79 -1.01
N SER A 11 4.30 31.53 0.23
CA SER A 11 4.87 30.50 1.08
C SER A 11 3.75 29.73 1.77
N LEU A 12 3.92 28.43 1.88
CA LEU A 12 3.06 27.54 2.67
C LEU A 12 3.78 27.23 3.99
N SER A 13 3.09 27.43 5.11
CA SER A 13 3.58 26.97 6.40
C SER A 13 3.33 25.47 6.57
N ILE A 14 4.08 24.82 7.46
CA ILE A 14 3.80 23.42 7.82
C ILE A 14 2.40 23.25 8.43
N ASN A 15 1.88 24.27 9.12
CA ASN A 15 0.54 24.27 9.69
C ASN A 15 -0.55 24.32 8.61
N ASP A 16 -0.27 24.90 7.44
CA ASP A 16 -1.20 24.87 6.31
C ASP A 16 -1.36 23.45 5.75
N LEU A 17 -0.31 22.63 5.85
CA LEU A 17 -0.29 21.25 5.38
C LEU A 17 -1.10 20.31 6.30
N GLU A 18 -1.38 20.68 7.56
CA GLU A 18 -2.15 19.84 8.50
C GLU A 18 -3.60 19.60 8.03
N LYS A 19 -4.06 20.39 7.05
CA LYS A 19 -5.40 20.30 6.46
C LYS A 19 -5.43 19.47 5.17
N HIS A 20 -4.32 18.80 4.85
CA HIS A 20 -4.04 18.17 3.56
C HIS A 20 -4.01 19.16 2.39
N MET A 21 -3.48 18.71 1.26
CA MET A 21 -3.41 19.50 0.04
C MET A 21 -3.96 18.72 -1.14
N PHE A 22 -4.82 19.36 -1.92
CA PHE A 22 -5.26 18.84 -3.21
C PHE A 22 -4.66 19.69 -4.34
N ILE A 23 -3.86 19.06 -5.20
CA ILE A 23 -3.20 19.71 -6.33
C ILE A 23 -3.91 19.29 -7.62
N CYS A 24 -4.56 20.24 -8.28
CA CYS A 24 -5.33 19.98 -9.51
C CYS A 24 -4.90 20.89 -10.66
N GLY A 25 -5.24 20.48 -11.88
CA GLY A 25 -4.91 21.18 -13.11
C GLY A 25 -4.85 20.22 -14.30
N SER A 26 -5.05 20.73 -15.50
CA SER A 26 -4.97 19.93 -16.73
C SER A 26 -3.57 19.34 -16.95
N THR A 27 -3.44 18.39 -17.88
CA THR A 27 -2.12 17.91 -18.29
C THR A 27 -1.27 19.06 -18.82
N GLY A 28 0.01 19.10 -18.43
CA GLY A 28 0.94 20.16 -18.85
C GLY A 28 0.88 21.47 -18.07
N THR A 29 0.01 21.61 -17.05
CA THR A 29 -0.08 22.85 -16.24
C THR A 29 1.01 22.97 -15.17
N GLY A 30 1.92 22.01 -15.06
CA GLY A 30 3.05 22.06 -14.12
C GLY A 30 2.80 21.47 -12.73
N LYS A 31 1.83 20.57 -12.56
CA LYS A 31 1.58 19.86 -11.28
C LYS A 31 2.83 19.15 -10.74
N SER A 32 3.46 18.31 -11.57
CA SER A 32 4.68 17.58 -11.18
C SER A 32 5.82 18.55 -10.86
N ASN A 33 5.98 19.62 -11.64
CA ASN A 33 6.96 20.66 -11.37
C ASN A 33 6.71 21.36 -10.01
N PHE A 34 5.45 21.60 -9.65
CA PHE A 34 5.11 22.11 -8.33
C PHE A 34 5.51 21.12 -7.23
N ILE A 35 5.15 19.83 -7.35
CA ILE A 35 5.47 18.79 -6.36
C ILE A 35 6.99 18.62 -6.21
N GLN A 36 7.75 18.62 -7.31
CA GLN A 36 9.22 18.55 -7.28
C GLN A 36 9.83 19.69 -6.48
N ASN A 37 9.44 20.95 -6.77
CA ASN A 37 9.93 22.11 -6.04
C ASN A 37 9.45 22.11 -4.58
N PHE A 38 8.22 21.65 -4.34
CA PHE A 38 7.67 21.49 -3.00
C PHE A 38 8.52 20.51 -2.17
N LEU A 39 8.80 19.31 -2.67
CA LEU A 39 9.59 18.28 -1.97
C LEU A 39 11.02 18.74 -1.69
N ILE A 40 11.66 19.45 -2.63
CA ILE A 40 12.99 20.02 -2.43
C ILE A 40 12.97 21.05 -1.29
N ASN A 41 11.99 21.95 -1.27
CA ASN A 41 11.89 22.98 -0.22
C ASN A 41 11.48 22.38 1.13
N PHE A 42 10.52 21.46 1.14
CA PHE A 42 10.06 20.75 2.33
C PHE A 42 11.21 20.00 3.00
N SER A 43 11.99 19.25 2.22
CA SER A 43 13.14 18.50 2.72
C SER A 43 14.22 19.42 3.30
N LYS A 44 14.45 20.58 2.68
CA LYS A 44 15.44 21.57 3.17
C LYS A 44 15.01 22.26 4.47
N LEU A 45 13.71 22.57 4.62
CA LEU A 45 13.20 23.36 5.73
C LEU A 45 12.88 22.51 6.97
N TYR A 46 12.30 21.33 6.78
CA TYR A 46 11.75 20.54 7.88
C TYR A 46 12.47 19.21 8.12
N ASN A 47 13.21 18.71 7.12
CA ASN A 47 13.89 17.42 7.16
C ASN A 47 13.01 16.26 7.70
N LYS A 48 11.75 16.21 7.26
CA LYS A 48 10.80 15.15 7.62
C LYS A 48 10.67 14.11 6.50
N PRO A 49 10.34 12.85 6.84
CA PRO A 49 10.02 11.81 5.86
C PRO A 49 8.85 12.19 4.95
N PHE A 50 8.86 11.64 3.73
CA PHE A 50 7.71 11.68 2.83
C PHE A 50 7.64 10.40 2.02
N PHE A 51 6.46 10.04 1.58
CA PHE A 51 6.17 8.92 0.70
C PHE A 51 5.42 9.43 -0.53
N LEU A 52 6.08 9.43 -1.68
CA LEU A 52 5.49 9.82 -2.96
C LEU A 52 5.21 8.57 -3.79
N VAL A 53 4.01 8.47 -4.36
CA VAL A 53 3.63 7.39 -5.27
C VAL A 53 3.44 7.95 -6.67
N GLU A 54 4.06 7.31 -7.66
CA GLU A 54 4.01 7.76 -9.06
C GLU A 54 3.95 6.59 -10.06
N PHE A 55 3.74 6.93 -11.34
CA PHE A 55 3.66 5.97 -12.46
C PHE A 55 4.56 6.32 -13.67
N LYS A 56 5.29 7.45 -13.63
CA LYS A 56 5.95 7.99 -14.85
C LYS A 56 7.46 8.13 -14.73
N GLY A 57 8.03 7.96 -13.54
CA GLY A 57 9.44 8.22 -13.25
C GLY A 57 9.81 9.71 -13.29
N GLU A 58 8.83 10.61 -13.15
CA GLU A 58 9.03 12.06 -13.28
C GLU A 58 9.83 12.66 -12.12
N TYR A 59 9.99 11.92 -11.02
CA TYR A 59 10.62 12.40 -9.80
C TYR A 59 11.98 11.74 -9.51
N HIS A 60 12.44 10.81 -10.36
CA HIS A 60 13.68 10.07 -10.13
C HIS A 60 14.92 10.97 -9.97
N PHE A 61 14.98 12.09 -10.70
CA PHE A 61 16.09 13.05 -10.60
C PHE A 61 16.20 13.71 -9.21
N LEU A 62 15.17 13.60 -8.36
CA LEU A 62 15.23 14.12 -6.99
C LEU A 62 16.31 13.41 -6.16
N GLN A 63 16.76 12.21 -6.53
CA GLN A 63 17.88 11.54 -5.85
C GLN A 63 19.18 12.36 -5.93
N ASP A 64 19.39 13.10 -7.02
CA ASP A 64 20.55 14.00 -7.16
C ASP A 64 20.45 15.23 -6.25
N LYS A 65 19.24 15.57 -5.80
CA LYS A 65 18.95 16.74 -4.96
C LYS A 65 18.78 16.38 -3.49
N LEU A 66 18.35 15.16 -3.19
CA LEU A 66 17.98 14.65 -1.87
C LEU A 66 18.78 13.37 -1.59
N LYS A 67 19.92 13.50 -0.88
CA LYS A 67 20.89 12.41 -0.70
C LYS A 67 20.34 11.17 0.02
N ASP A 68 19.28 11.33 0.80
CA ASP A 68 18.64 10.28 1.60
C ASP A 68 17.33 9.76 0.98
N LEU A 69 17.06 10.11 -0.28
CA LEU A 69 15.88 9.66 -1.02
C LEU A 69 16.06 8.24 -1.57
N LEU A 70 15.12 7.36 -1.23
CA LEU A 70 15.02 6.02 -1.82
C LEU A 70 13.98 6.01 -2.93
N ILE A 71 14.33 5.37 -4.05
CA ILE A 71 13.38 5.05 -5.12
C ILE A 71 13.16 3.54 -5.11
N LEU A 72 11.90 3.15 -4.98
CA LEU A 72 11.46 1.77 -4.85
C LEU A 72 10.63 1.40 -6.08
N TRP A 73 11.03 0.30 -6.71
CA TRP A 73 10.40 -0.37 -7.84
C TRP A 73 9.90 -1.73 -7.37
N PRO A 74 8.61 -1.84 -7.00
CA PRO A 74 7.99 -3.09 -6.60
C PRO A 74 8.26 -4.25 -7.57
N GLY A 75 8.75 -5.36 -7.03
CA GLY A 75 9.11 -6.57 -7.77
C GLY A 75 10.47 -6.51 -8.48
N GLU A 76 11.17 -5.36 -8.46
CA GLU A 76 12.52 -5.21 -9.01
C GLU A 76 13.55 -5.03 -7.88
N ASN A 77 13.50 -3.92 -7.13
CA ASN A 77 14.39 -3.65 -5.99
C ASN A 77 13.65 -3.51 -4.65
N PHE A 78 12.33 -3.64 -4.66
CA PHE A 78 11.48 -3.57 -3.49
C PHE A 78 10.43 -4.67 -3.51
N SER A 79 10.29 -5.39 -2.40
CA SER A 79 9.30 -6.44 -2.24
C SER A 79 9.06 -6.73 -0.77
N ILE A 80 7.89 -7.28 -0.49
CA ILE A 80 7.37 -7.47 0.85
C ILE A 80 6.97 -8.92 0.95
N ASN A 81 7.64 -9.69 1.80
CA ASN A 81 7.12 -11.01 2.14
C ASN A 81 5.78 -10.84 2.88
N ILE A 82 4.68 -11.15 2.19
CA ILE A 82 3.33 -10.99 2.74
C ILE A 82 3.10 -11.87 3.97
N PHE A 83 3.87 -12.96 4.11
CA PHE A 83 3.77 -13.92 5.21
C PHE A 83 4.67 -13.60 6.41
N ASP A 84 5.59 -12.63 6.28
CA ASP A 84 6.38 -12.19 7.43
C ASP A 84 5.55 -11.22 8.29
N PRO A 85 5.26 -11.54 9.56
CA PRO A 85 4.51 -10.65 10.44
C PRO A 85 5.31 -9.42 10.89
N VAL A 86 6.62 -9.32 10.61
CA VAL A 86 7.50 -8.19 10.96
C VAL A 86 7.35 -7.76 12.42
N GLY A 87 7.32 -8.75 13.33
CA GLY A 87 7.16 -8.54 14.77
C GLY A 87 5.73 -8.36 15.28
N ALA A 88 4.73 -8.33 14.40
CA ALA A 88 3.32 -8.40 14.81
C ALA A 88 2.94 -9.81 15.29
N ASN A 89 1.79 -9.92 15.97
CA ASN A 89 1.22 -11.22 16.30
C ASN A 89 0.82 -11.95 15.00
N PRO A 90 1.25 -13.20 14.78
CA PRO A 90 0.95 -13.95 13.55
C PRO A 90 -0.54 -14.07 13.20
N LYS A 91 -1.42 -14.17 14.21
CA LYS A 91 -2.87 -14.25 14.00
C LYS A 91 -3.44 -12.92 13.50
N ILE A 92 -3.02 -11.82 14.12
CA ILE A 92 -3.41 -10.47 13.70
C ILE A 92 -2.90 -10.20 12.27
N HIS A 93 -1.69 -10.65 11.96
CA HIS A 93 -1.13 -10.53 10.62
C HIS A 93 -1.89 -11.40 9.61
N ALA A 94 -2.27 -12.63 9.96
CA ALA A 94 -3.09 -13.50 9.10
C ALA A 94 -4.44 -12.87 8.73
N GLU A 95 -5.13 -12.26 9.71
CA GLU A 95 -6.36 -11.48 9.48
C GLU A 95 -6.11 -10.30 8.52
N ARG A 96 -5.01 -9.55 8.74
CA ARG A 96 -4.61 -8.47 7.83
C ARG A 96 -4.35 -8.97 6.41
N ILE A 97 -3.66 -10.11 6.24
CA ILE A 97 -3.44 -10.71 4.92
C ILE A 97 -4.78 -11.07 4.29
N PHE A 98 -5.70 -11.67 5.03
CA PHE A 98 -7.04 -11.99 4.53
C PHE A 98 -7.76 -10.73 4.02
N ASP A 99 -7.77 -9.65 4.80
CA ASP A 99 -8.35 -8.36 4.41
C ASP A 99 -7.68 -7.78 3.16
N ILE A 100 -6.36 -7.84 3.07
CA ILE A 100 -5.60 -7.45 1.87
C ILE A 100 -6.07 -8.28 0.67
N LEU A 101 -6.04 -9.62 0.75
CA LEU A 101 -6.44 -10.50 -0.34
C LEU A 101 -7.90 -10.28 -0.79
N LYS A 102 -8.80 -10.05 0.18
CA LYS A 102 -10.21 -9.71 -0.04
C LYS A 102 -10.34 -8.37 -0.74
N SER A 103 -9.58 -7.35 -0.33
CA SER A 103 -9.59 -6.04 -0.99
C SER A 103 -9.07 -6.08 -2.43
N GLY A 104 -8.10 -6.95 -2.74
CA GLY A 104 -7.68 -7.12 -4.13
C GLY A 104 -8.79 -7.69 -5.02
N GLN A 105 -9.77 -8.39 -4.45
CA GLN A 105 -10.87 -9.01 -5.21
C GLN A 105 -12.00 -8.04 -5.53
N PHE A 106 -11.95 -6.78 -5.08
CA PHE A 106 -12.88 -5.73 -5.50
C PHE A 106 -12.93 -5.49 -7.04
N LEU A 107 -12.00 -6.09 -7.79
CA LEU A 107 -11.94 -6.02 -9.25
C LEU A 107 -12.73 -7.15 -9.95
N ASP A 108 -13.12 -8.20 -9.22
CA ASP A 108 -13.95 -9.31 -9.71
C ASP A 108 -15.17 -9.50 -8.79
N ASP A 109 -16.29 -8.84 -9.12
CA ASP A 109 -17.54 -8.78 -8.33
C ASP A 109 -18.21 -10.12 -7.99
N SER A 110 -17.67 -11.26 -8.43
CA SER A 110 -18.42 -12.53 -8.49
C SER A 110 -18.03 -13.58 -7.44
N ALA A 111 -17.09 -13.30 -6.54
CA ALA A 111 -16.46 -14.38 -5.77
C ALA A 111 -16.20 -14.06 -4.28
N GLU A 112 -17.24 -13.68 -3.53
CA GLU A 112 -17.16 -13.55 -2.07
C GLU A 112 -16.57 -14.81 -1.40
N TYR A 113 -15.82 -14.60 -0.30
CA TYR A 113 -15.37 -15.68 0.57
C TYR A 113 -16.53 -16.12 1.44
N SER A 114 -16.88 -17.42 1.43
CA SER A 114 -17.81 -17.95 2.41
C SER A 114 -17.19 -17.96 3.81
N PRO A 115 -17.98 -17.98 4.91
CA PRO A 115 -17.44 -18.07 6.26
C PRO A 115 -16.49 -19.26 6.49
N GLN A 116 -16.75 -20.38 5.80
CA GLN A 116 -15.84 -21.54 5.82
C GLN A 116 -14.52 -21.25 5.11
N MET A 117 -14.55 -20.56 3.96
CA MET A 117 -13.34 -20.20 3.23
C MET A 117 -12.50 -19.20 4.01
N GLU A 118 -13.12 -18.20 4.62
CA GLU A 118 -12.48 -17.22 5.49
C GLU A 118 -11.77 -17.90 6.65
N LYS A 119 -12.49 -18.72 7.42
CA LYS A 119 -11.91 -19.49 8.53
C LYS A 119 -10.72 -20.35 8.07
N VAL A 120 -10.90 -21.16 7.03
CA VAL A 120 -9.86 -22.07 6.53
C VAL A 120 -8.63 -21.29 6.06
N LEU A 121 -8.83 -20.16 5.38
CA LEU A 121 -7.72 -19.33 4.90
C LEU A 121 -6.96 -18.68 6.06
N ILE A 122 -7.66 -18.10 7.05
CA ILE A 122 -7.04 -17.48 8.22
C ILE A 122 -6.27 -18.51 9.06
N ASP A 123 -6.82 -19.72 9.27
CA ASP A 123 -6.13 -20.79 9.99
C ASP A 123 -4.81 -21.17 9.29
N ILE A 124 -4.84 -21.34 7.96
CA ILE A 124 -3.65 -21.68 7.16
C ILE A 124 -2.64 -20.52 7.18
N LEU A 125 -3.10 -19.28 6.97
CA LEU A 125 -2.23 -18.10 7.01
C LEU A 125 -1.56 -17.95 8.37
N THR A 126 -2.27 -18.25 9.46
CA THR A 126 -1.71 -18.24 10.82
C THR A 126 -0.54 -19.22 10.92
N GLU A 127 -0.73 -20.46 10.49
CA GLU A 127 0.34 -21.49 10.52
C GLU A 127 1.56 -21.10 9.67
N VAL A 128 1.32 -20.48 8.52
CA VAL A 128 2.37 -19.95 7.63
C VAL A 128 3.14 -18.81 8.31
N CYS A 129 2.45 -17.87 8.94
CA CYS A 129 3.06 -16.71 9.59
C CYS A 129 3.81 -17.09 10.88
N GLU A 130 3.36 -18.10 11.62
CA GLU A 130 4.00 -18.59 12.84
C GLU A 130 5.36 -19.28 12.59
N ASN A 131 5.51 -19.95 11.45
CA ASN A 131 6.71 -20.72 11.14
C ASN A 131 7.57 -20.01 10.08
N LYS A 132 8.70 -19.41 10.51
CA LYS A 132 9.66 -18.73 9.62
C LYS A 132 10.09 -19.55 8.41
N ASN A 133 10.21 -20.88 8.54
CA ASN A 133 10.62 -21.73 7.42
C ASN A 133 9.51 -21.95 6.38
N ARG A 134 8.28 -21.54 6.68
CA ARG A 134 7.11 -21.66 5.82
C ARG A 134 6.60 -20.33 5.29
N GLN A 135 7.22 -19.19 5.65
CA GLN A 135 6.81 -17.84 5.22
C GLN A 135 7.12 -17.60 3.73
N SER A 136 6.45 -18.35 2.86
CA SER A 136 6.58 -18.32 1.40
C SER A 136 5.33 -18.93 0.75
N TRP A 137 5.18 -18.74 -0.56
CA TRP A 137 4.08 -19.37 -1.30
C TRP A 137 4.16 -20.90 -1.32
N ASP A 138 5.36 -21.46 -1.30
CA ASP A 138 5.57 -22.91 -1.19
C ASP A 138 5.19 -23.41 0.22
N GLY A 139 5.57 -22.69 1.28
CA GLY A 139 5.14 -23.01 2.64
C GLY A 139 3.62 -22.87 2.83
N PHE A 140 2.98 -21.90 2.17
CA PHE A 140 1.51 -21.83 2.12
C PHE A 140 0.88 -23.07 1.46
N LYS A 141 1.47 -23.55 0.36
CA LYS A 141 1.02 -24.77 -0.31
C LYS A 141 1.17 -25.99 0.59
N ASP A 142 2.29 -26.11 1.30
CA ASP A 142 2.52 -27.19 2.25
C ASP A 142 1.52 -27.16 3.41
N CYS A 143 1.27 -25.98 4.00
CA CYS A 143 0.26 -25.80 5.04
C CYS A 143 -1.15 -26.16 4.54
N CYS A 144 -1.48 -25.90 3.27
CA CYS A 144 -2.76 -26.34 2.69
C CYS A 144 -2.92 -27.87 2.69
N GLU A 145 -1.87 -28.63 2.34
CA GLU A 145 -1.91 -30.10 2.33
C GLU A 145 -1.99 -30.65 3.76
N ILE A 146 -1.18 -30.11 4.69
CA ILE A 146 -1.23 -30.47 6.11
C ILE A 146 -2.62 -30.18 6.70
N TYR A 147 -3.20 -29.02 6.42
CA TYR A 147 -4.53 -28.64 6.90
C TYR A 147 -5.62 -29.57 6.36
N LEU A 148 -5.51 -29.98 5.08
CA LEU A 148 -6.42 -30.95 4.47
C LEU A 148 -6.36 -32.28 5.22
N ASP A 149 -5.17 -32.84 5.42
CA ASP A 149 -5.00 -34.14 6.08
C ASP A 149 -5.54 -34.14 7.51
N ASN A 150 -5.30 -33.06 8.26
CA ASN A 150 -5.72 -32.92 9.65
C ASN A 150 -7.23 -32.67 9.82
N ASN A 151 -7.90 -32.09 8.82
CA ASN A 151 -9.26 -31.58 8.96
C ASN A 151 -10.29 -32.15 7.97
N ARG A 152 -9.90 -33.00 7.01
CA ARG A 152 -10.80 -33.56 5.98
C ARG A 152 -12.06 -34.26 6.54
N ASN A 153 -11.95 -34.83 7.74
CA ASN A 153 -13.07 -35.53 8.41
C ASN A 153 -13.92 -34.60 9.30
N LYS A 154 -13.44 -33.38 9.58
CA LYS A 154 -14.08 -32.40 10.48
C LYS A 154 -14.79 -31.29 9.70
N ILE A 155 -14.28 -30.95 8.53
CA ILE A 155 -14.77 -29.85 7.70
C ILE A 155 -15.34 -30.42 6.40
N PRO A 156 -16.66 -30.27 6.15
CA PRO A 156 -17.28 -30.78 4.94
C PRO A 156 -16.72 -30.08 3.70
N MET A 157 -16.51 -30.84 2.62
CA MET A 157 -16.05 -30.31 1.33
C MET A 157 -14.72 -29.53 1.38
N LEU A 158 -13.86 -29.80 2.37
CA LEU A 158 -12.60 -29.06 2.57
C LEU A 158 -11.71 -29.04 1.32
N LYS A 159 -11.65 -30.15 0.58
CA LYS A 159 -10.87 -30.22 -0.67
C LYS A 159 -11.36 -29.18 -1.70
N GLN A 160 -12.67 -29.04 -1.87
CA GLN A 160 -13.28 -28.05 -2.76
C GLN A 160 -13.06 -26.63 -2.25
N THR A 161 -13.12 -26.41 -0.92
CA THR A 161 -12.79 -25.14 -0.29
C THR A 161 -11.35 -24.73 -0.63
N LEU A 162 -10.38 -25.63 -0.45
CA LEU A 162 -8.97 -25.36 -0.74
C LEU A 162 -8.71 -25.11 -2.22
N ILE A 163 -9.35 -25.83 -3.14
CA ILE A 163 -9.26 -25.53 -4.59
C ILE A 163 -9.77 -24.12 -4.88
N SER A 164 -10.91 -23.75 -4.29
CA SER A 164 -11.53 -22.43 -4.48
C SER A 164 -10.68 -21.29 -3.89
N LEU A 165 -10.00 -21.54 -2.76
CA LEU A 165 -9.03 -20.62 -2.16
C LEU A 165 -7.78 -20.50 -3.04
N LYS A 166 -7.17 -21.63 -3.44
CA LYS A 166 -6.00 -21.67 -4.34
C LYS A 166 -6.25 -20.89 -5.63
N ASN A 167 -7.42 -21.02 -6.25
CA ASN A 167 -7.78 -20.26 -7.45
C ASN A 167 -7.86 -18.74 -7.19
N ARG A 168 -8.43 -18.34 -6.06
CA ARG A 168 -8.61 -16.94 -5.65
C ARG A 168 -7.29 -16.23 -5.32
N ILE A 169 -6.34 -16.96 -4.73
CA ILE A 169 -5.02 -16.41 -4.38
C ILE A 169 -4.00 -16.57 -5.51
N ARG A 170 -4.28 -17.42 -6.51
CA ARG A 170 -3.32 -17.82 -7.55
C ARG A 170 -2.59 -16.63 -8.16
N ARG A 171 -3.32 -15.55 -8.47
CA ARG A 171 -2.75 -14.33 -9.07
C ARG A 171 -1.63 -13.71 -8.24
N PHE A 172 -1.65 -13.86 -6.91
CA PHE A 172 -0.63 -13.31 -6.01
C PHE A 172 0.61 -14.20 -5.91
N SER A 173 0.44 -15.49 -6.19
CA SER A 173 1.51 -16.49 -6.18
C SER A 173 2.23 -16.66 -7.53
N ILE A 174 1.86 -15.90 -8.56
CA ILE A 174 2.46 -15.98 -9.90
C ILE A 174 2.81 -14.59 -10.46
N GLY A 175 3.70 -14.57 -11.45
CA GLY A 175 3.97 -13.39 -12.26
C GLY A 175 4.43 -12.15 -11.46
N PRO A 176 3.97 -10.94 -11.83
CA PRO A 176 4.37 -9.68 -11.20
C PRO A 176 4.09 -9.65 -9.69
N MET A 177 2.94 -10.15 -9.26
CA MET A 177 2.59 -10.17 -7.83
C MET A 177 3.47 -11.11 -7.03
N LYS A 178 3.89 -12.24 -7.61
CA LYS A 178 4.91 -13.08 -6.97
C LYS A 178 6.20 -12.29 -6.74
N ALA A 179 6.68 -11.56 -7.75
CA ALA A 179 7.90 -10.76 -7.61
C ALA A 179 7.80 -9.74 -6.45
N ILE A 180 6.62 -9.17 -6.25
CA ILE A 180 6.32 -8.25 -5.15
C ILE A 180 6.23 -8.96 -3.79
N PHE A 181 5.71 -10.19 -3.73
CA PHE A 181 5.37 -10.88 -2.47
C PHE A 181 6.33 -11.97 -2.00
N ASP A 182 7.30 -12.37 -2.82
CA ASP A 182 8.12 -13.57 -2.59
C ASP A 182 9.55 -13.23 -2.11
N THR A 183 10.05 -12.02 -2.39
CA THR A 183 11.43 -11.66 -2.07
C THR A 183 11.56 -10.95 -0.73
N ASN A 184 12.56 -11.36 0.05
CA ASN A 184 12.98 -10.64 1.26
C ASN A 184 13.87 -9.48 0.85
N THR A 185 13.30 -8.28 0.67
CA THR A 185 14.13 -7.08 0.77
C THR A 185 14.42 -6.75 2.22
N THR A 186 15.56 -6.11 2.47
CA THR A 186 15.95 -5.65 3.81
C THR A 186 15.08 -4.50 4.32
N LEU A 187 14.27 -3.87 3.45
CA LEU A 187 13.43 -2.73 3.81
C LEU A 187 12.03 -3.21 4.19
N SER A 188 11.71 -3.17 5.48
CA SER A 188 10.34 -3.43 5.94
C SER A 188 9.39 -2.31 5.50
N VAL A 189 8.10 -2.65 5.34
CA VAL A 189 7.04 -1.66 5.04
C VAL A 189 6.99 -0.56 6.09
N SER A 190 7.23 -0.90 7.36
CA SER A 190 7.27 0.05 8.46
C SER A 190 8.36 1.12 8.30
N ASN A 191 9.47 0.79 7.62
CA ASN A 191 10.58 1.71 7.36
C ASN A 191 10.29 2.67 6.20
N LEU A 192 9.36 2.34 5.30
CA LEU A 192 8.96 3.23 4.20
C LEU A 192 8.59 4.62 4.71
N PHE A 193 7.79 4.67 5.77
CA PHE A 193 7.25 5.91 6.32
C PHE A 193 8.19 6.57 7.35
N ASN A 194 9.44 6.12 7.46
CA ASN A 194 10.50 6.74 8.27
C ASN A 194 11.59 7.39 7.41
N GLN A 195 11.48 7.28 6.08
CA GLN A 195 12.48 7.75 5.14
C GLN A 195 11.80 8.59 4.04
N LYS A 196 12.61 9.29 3.24
CA LYS A 196 12.11 9.94 2.02
C LYS A 196 12.05 8.87 0.94
N VAL A 197 10.87 8.54 0.48
CA VAL A 197 10.62 7.41 -0.43
C VAL A 197 9.79 7.87 -1.62
N ILE A 198 10.20 7.42 -2.81
CA ILE A 198 9.39 7.40 -4.02
C ILE A 198 9.08 5.96 -4.33
N LEU A 199 7.80 5.63 -4.45
CA LEU A 199 7.31 4.36 -4.93
C LEU A 199 6.87 4.50 -6.39
N ASP A 200 7.70 4.00 -7.30
CA ASP A 200 7.41 4.00 -8.74
C ASP A 200 6.69 2.70 -9.12
N LEU A 201 5.36 2.81 -9.22
CA LEU A 201 4.47 1.71 -9.56
C LEU A 201 4.56 1.27 -11.03
N SER A 202 5.26 2.03 -11.88
CA SER A 202 5.46 1.64 -13.29
C SER A 202 6.24 0.32 -13.42
N SER A 203 7.07 -0.02 -12.44
CA SER A 203 7.78 -1.31 -12.34
C SER A 203 6.84 -2.52 -12.37
N ILE A 204 5.69 -2.43 -11.72
CA ILE A 204 4.68 -3.50 -11.73
C ILE A 204 4.17 -3.75 -13.16
N ILE A 205 3.98 -2.67 -13.92
CA ILE A 205 3.55 -2.74 -15.33
C ILE A 205 4.68 -3.32 -16.20
N ARG A 206 5.94 -2.92 -15.97
CA ARG A 206 7.11 -3.47 -16.67
C ARG A 206 7.26 -4.98 -16.48
N LEU A 207 6.91 -5.48 -15.29
CA LEU A 207 6.91 -6.92 -14.98
C LEU A 207 5.75 -7.69 -15.63
N GLY A 208 4.88 -7.01 -16.39
CA GLY A 208 3.70 -7.60 -17.03
C GLY A 208 2.43 -7.54 -16.18
N GLY A 209 2.43 -6.75 -15.10
CA GLY A 209 1.26 -6.51 -14.26
C GLY A 209 0.29 -5.53 -14.90
N GLU A 210 -0.96 -5.62 -14.47
CA GLU A 210 -1.98 -4.67 -14.86
C GLU A 210 -2.00 -3.48 -13.89
N LYS A 211 -2.60 -2.38 -14.34
CA LYS A 211 -2.82 -1.20 -13.48
C LYS A 211 -3.53 -1.55 -12.17
N LYS A 212 -4.46 -2.50 -12.24
CA LYS A 212 -5.23 -2.98 -11.08
C LYS A 212 -4.33 -3.61 -10.02
N ASP A 213 -3.23 -4.24 -10.44
CA ASP A 213 -2.24 -4.85 -9.54
C ASP A 213 -1.41 -3.78 -8.83
N ALA A 214 -1.07 -2.71 -9.54
CA ALA A 214 -0.40 -1.56 -8.95
C ALA A 214 -1.27 -0.82 -7.92
N LEU A 215 -2.56 -0.63 -8.22
CA LEU A 215 -3.52 -0.04 -7.27
C LEU A 215 -3.71 -0.94 -6.05
N PHE A 216 -3.80 -2.25 -6.25
CA PHE A 216 -3.85 -3.23 -5.17
C PHE A 216 -2.62 -3.14 -4.26
N PHE A 217 -1.42 -3.11 -4.85
CA PHE A 217 -0.18 -2.98 -4.10
C PHE A 217 -0.13 -1.68 -3.30
N LEU A 218 -0.55 -0.55 -3.89
CA LEU A 218 -0.62 0.71 -3.17
C LEU A 218 -1.61 0.64 -2.00
N ASN A 219 -2.82 0.11 -2.21
CA ASN A 219 -3.80 -0.05 -1.13
C ASN A 219 -3.27 -0.88 0.03
N MET A 220 -2.49 -1.92 -0.26
CA MET A 220 -1.80 -2.69 0.76
C MET A 220 -0.80 -1.82 1.54
N VAL A 221 0.06 -1.05 0.87
CA VAL A 221 1.01 -0.14 1.53
C VAL A 221 0.28 0.89 2.39
N LEU A 222 -0.82 1.47 1.90
CA LEU A 222 -1.66 2.40 2.66
C LEU A 222 -2.32 1.76 3.88
N LYS A 223 -2.70 0.47 3.81
CA LYS A 223 -3.17 -0.28 4.99
C LYS A 223 -2.08 -0.40 6.06
N TYR A 224 -0.82 -0.62 5.68
CA TYR A 224 0.28 -0.61 6.66
C TYR A 224 0.51 0.78 7.27
N LEU A 225 0.39 1.85 6.48
CA LEU A 225 0.43 3.22 6.99
C LEU A 225 -0.71 3.46 8.00
N TRP A 226 -1.91 3.05 7.63
CA TRP A 226 -3.10 3.16 8.46
C TRP A 226 -2.92 2.50 9.82
N ASP A 227 -2.52 1.22 9.84
CA ASP A 227 -2.32 0.45 11.07
C ASP A 227 -1.20 1.03 11.94
N ARG A 228 -0.11 1.53 11.33
CA ARG A 228 0.98 2.22 12.04
C ARG A 228 0.47 3.48 12.75
N ASN A 229 -0.32 4.29 12.05
CA ASN A 229 -0.83 5.57 12.58
C ASN A 229 -1.88 5.34 13.68
N LEU A 230 -2.74 4.32 13.54
CA LEU A 230 -3.65 3.90 14.61
C LEU A 230 -2.91 3.45 15.87
N THR A 231 -1.81 2.70 15.71
CA THR A 231 -1.01 2.20 16.84
C THR A 231 -0.30 3.34 17.59
N ARG A 232 0.17 4.36 16.88
CA ARG A 232 0.75 5.57 17.50
C ARG A 232 -0.29 6.38 18.27
N GLY A 233 -1.52 6.44 17.77
CA GLY A 233 -2.60 7.24 18.34
C GLY A 233 -2.34 8.74 18.31
N ALA A 234 -3.28 9.52 18.84
CA ALA A 234 -3.17 10.99 18.94
C ALA A 234 -2.47 11.47 20.22
N ILE A 235 -1.96 10.54 21.05
CA ILE A 235 -1.55 10.82 22.43
C ILE A 235 -0.30 11.73 22.49
N ASN A 236 0.47 11.85 21.40
CA ASN A 236 1.64 12.72 21.29
C ASN A 236 1.68 13.50 19.96
N TYR A 237 0.56 14.11 19.55
CA TYR A 237 0.56 14.95 18.35
C TYR A 237 1.39 16.24 18.58
N ASP A 238 2.46 16.39 17.81
CA ASP A 238 3.36 17.56 17.81
C ASP A 238 3.45 18.25 16.44
N GLY A 239 2.53 17.91 15.53
CA GLY A 239 2.47 18.41 14.16
C GLY A 239 2.65 17.30 13.12
N ILE A 240 2.88 17.71 11.87
CA ILE A 240 3.16 16.80 10.76
C ILE A 240 4.48 16.09 11.01
N ASN A 241 4.48 14.77 10.89
CA ASN A 241 5.64 13.90 11.04
C ASN A 241 5.98 13.12 9.76
N HIS A 242 5.02 12.99 8.85
CA HIS A 242 5.18 12.34 7.56
C HIS A 242 4.20 12.95 6.55
N ILE A 243 4.59 13.02 5.28
CA ILE A 243 3.72 13.44 4.18
C ILE A 243 3.57 12.28 3.19
N THR A 244 2.33 11.90 2.87
CA THR A 244 2.00 10.99 1.79
C THR A 244 1.48 11.77 0.58
N ILE A 245 2.09 11.56 -0.59
CA ILE A 245 1.69 12.18 -1.85
C ILE A 245 1.32 11.07 -2.83
N ILE A 246 0.07 11.09 -3.32
CA ILE A 246 -0.40 10.14 -4.33
C ILE A 246 -0.66 10.90 -5.63
N GLU A 247 0.15 10.62 -6.64
CA GLU A 247 -0.08 11.14 -7.98
C GLU A 247 -1.27 10.43 -8.66
N ASP A 248 -2.00 11.17 -9.50
CA ASP A 248 -3.18 10.68 -10.22
C ASP A 248 -4.24 10.03 -9.30
N ALA A 249 -4.54 10.66 -8.16
CA ALA A 249 -5.52 10.23 -7.16
C ALA A 249 -6.93 9.90 -7.71
N GLN A 250 -7.27 10.37 -8.92
CA GLN A 250 -8.48 9.97 -9.65
C GLN A 250 -8.63 8.46 -9.83
N TYR A 251 -7.53 7.70 -9.81
CA TYR A 251 -7.58 6.23 -9.86
C TYR A 251 -8.11 5.59 -8.57
N PHE A 252 -8.17 6.35 -7.48
CA PHE A 252 -8.63 5.93 -6.16
C PHE A 252 -9.96 6.58 -5.75
N ALA A 253 -10.39 7.63 -6.45
CA ALA A 253 -11.68 8.28 -6.27
C ALA A 253 -12.51 8.24 -7.56
N PRO A 254 -13.07 7.07 -7.96
CA PRO A 254 -13.94 6.98 -9.11
C PRO A 254 -15.21 7.82 -8.90
N GLN A 255 -15.67 8.51 -9.95
CA GLN A 255 -16.84 9.41 -9.89
C GLN A 255 -18.15 8.68 -9.56
N ASP A 256 -18.24 7.37 -9.80
CA ASP A 256 -19.43 6.56 -9.56
C ASP A 256 -19.49 6.03 -8.11
N MET A 257 -19.58 6.93 -7.14
CA MET A 257 -19.79 6.59 -5.72
C MET A 257 -21.19 5.98 -5.42
N SER A 258 -22.05 5.81 -6.44
CA SER A 258 -23.43 5.37 -6.25
C SER A 258 -23.61 3.83 -6.22
N LYS A 259 -22.62 3.05 -6.67
CA LYS A 259 -22.72 1.58 -6.72
C LYS A 259 -21.35 0.91 -6.57
N LYS A 260 -20.88 0.73 -5.32
CA LYS A 260 -20.22 -0.49 -4.82
C LYS A 260 -19.72 -0.32 -3.38
N SER A 261 -19.93 -1.38 -2.60
CA SER A 261 -19.60 -1.67 -1.20
C SER A 261 -18.63 -0.76 -0.42
N LYS A 262 -19.16 -0.06 0.59
CA LYS A 262 -18.86 -0.10 2.04
C LYS A 262 -17.41 -0.18 2.61
N LEU A 263 -16.35 -0.23 1.82
CA LEU A 263 -15.01 0.13 2.29
C LEU A 263 -14.60 1.40 1.56
N THR A 264 -14.61 2.50 2.30
CA THR A 264 -13.82 3.69 2.02
C THR A 264 -12.45 3.29 1.52
N SER A 265 -11.95 3.94 0.45
CA SER A 265 -10.55 3.70 0.08
C SER A 265 -9.69 4.15 1.26
N TYR A 266 -8.64 3.41 1.64
CA TYR A 266 -7.77 3.83 2.75
C TYR A 266 -7.27 5.27 2.59
N LEU A 267 -7.19 5.77 1.36
CA LEU A 267 -6.91 7.17 1.07
C LEU A 267 -7.94 8.14 1.67
N GLU A 268 -9.24 7.86 1.53
CA GLU A 268 -10.31 8.64 2.15
C GLU A 268 -10.25 8.56 3.67
N ASP A 269 -10.05 7.35 4.21
CA ASP A 269 -9.95 7.16 5.65
C ASP A 269 -8.74 7.89 6.24
N ILE A 270 -7.57 7.84 5.58
CA ILE A 270 -6.38 8.58 6.00
C ILE A 270 -6.68 10.09 6.03
N ALA A 271 -7.28 10.64 4.97
CA ALA A 271 -7.60 12.06 4.88
C ALA A 271 -8.66 12.54 5.90
N LEU A 272 -9.55 11.64 6.34
CA LEU A 272 -10.64 11.95 7.28
C LEU A 272 -10.24 11.72 8.74
N LEU A 273 -9.53 10.62 9.02
CA LEU A 273 -9.38 10.07 10.36
C LEU A 273 -7.96 10.18 10.92
N GLN A 274 -6.95 10.50 10.11
CA GLN A 274 -5.54 10.50 10.54
C GLN A 274 -4.89 11.88 10.75
N ARG A 275 -5.65 12.97 10.66
CA ARG A 275 -5.15 14.34 10.94
C ARG A 275 -4.46 14.46 12.31
N GLY A 276 -4.98 13.76 13.32
CA GLY A 276 -4.41 13.75 14.69
C GLY A 276 -3.21 12.83 14.88
N THR A 277 -2.70 12.18 13.83
CA THR A 277 -1.59 11.21 13.94
C THR A 277 -0.26 11.73 13.39
N GLY A 278 -0.24 12.98 12.87
CA GLY A 278 0.92 13.58 12.22
C GLY A 278 1.13 13.13 10.78
N GLU A 279 0.11 12.53 10.16
CA GLU A 279 0.08 12.18 8.74
C GLU A 279 -0.59 13.30 7.93
N CYS A 280 0.09 13.77 6.87
CA CYS A 280 -0.44 14.72 5.90
C CYS A 280 -0.65 14.06 4.54
#